data_AF-A0A2M7ID03-F1
#
_entry.id   AF-A0A2M7ID03-F1
#
_cell.length_a   1.000
_cell.length_b   1.000
_cell.length_c   1.000
_cell.angle_alpha   90.00
_cell.angle_beta   90.00
_cell.angle_gamma   90.00
#
_symmetry.space_group_name_H-M   'P 1'
#
loop_
_entity.id
_entity.type
_entity.pdbx_description
1 polymer ?
#
loop_
_entity_poly.entity_id
_entity_poly.type
_entity_poly.pdbx_seq_one_letter_code
_entity_poly.pdbx_strand_id
1 'polypeptide(L)'
;MFTLALLVKPTAIIFLPVFIIVFINKFGIKKSIINLFITNIIFCLFFLPFTFSPYKTYLNKILAAQSLPYVTNGALNFWVLIAGFRGIKDVAPFLLNIPYRYFGYFIVGLINIFIILCLIKSKKITEDFFMALFIASFAAFLFLTKMHERYSLLPLVFLLVYSFKKTKFTGWFIILSIVSFINHYRNWVVPRIEPVTKILESLPFAYIVSVINVFIFLYLSGSFFLSILSRRRALTTK
;
A
#
# COMPACT_ATOMS: atom_id res chain seq x y z
N MET A 1 12.49 14.26 5.47
CA MET A 1 11.03 14.06 5.38
C MET A 1 10.63 12.60 5.44
N PHE A 2 11.07 11.72 4.52
CA PHE A 2 10.68 10.30 4.57
C PHE A 2 10.99 9.61 5.91
N THR A 3 12.19 9.83 6.47
CA THR A 3 12.57 9.32 7.81
C THR A 3 11.62 9.78 8.90
N LEU A 4 11.20 11.04 8.88
CA LEU A 4 10.23 11.56 9.85
C LEU A 4 8.87 10.87 9.69
N ALA A 5 8.41 10.67 8.45
CA ALA A 5 7.19 9.90 8.19
C ALA A 5 7.29 8.46 8.72
N LEU A 6 8.44 7.80 8.56
CA LEU A 6 8.70 6.46 9.07
C LEU A 6 8.72 6.38 10.61
N LEU A 7 9.22 7.44 11.26
CA LEU A 7 9.25 7.58 12.72
C LEU A 7 7.86 7.90 13.29
N VAL A 8 7.03 8.67 12.58
CA VAL A 8 5.64 8.97 12.97
C VAL A 8 4.75 7.76 12.76
N LYS A 9 4.85 7.09 11.60
CA LYS A 9 4.02 5.93 11.27
C LYS A 9 4.81 4.89 10.47
N PRO A 10 5.09 3.70 11.06
CA PRO A 10 5.86 2.65 10.40
C PRO A 10 5.25 2.17 9.08
N THR A 11 3.94 2.33 8.88
CA THR A 11 3.26 1.99 7.63
C THR A 11 3.80 2.76 6.42
N ALA A 12 4.54 3.87 6.62
CA ALA A 12 5.22 4.59 5.54
C ALA A 12 6.27 3.74 4.80
N ILE A 13 6.74 2.63 5.42
CA ILE A 13 7.73 1.73 4.81
C ILE A 13 7.29 1.17 3.45
N ILE A 14 5.99 1.03 3.21
CA ILE A 14 5.44 0.51 1.94
C ILE A 14 5.80 1.39 0.73
N PHE A 15 6.10 2.67 0.97
CA PHE A 15 6.47 3.62 -0.08
C PHE A 15 7.97 3.63 -0.38
N LEU A 16 8.79 3.06 0.52
CA LEU A 16 10.24 3.11 0.45
C LEU A 16 10.80 2.60 -0.91
N PRO A 17 10.31 1.49 -1.49
CA PRO A 17 10.83 1.01 -2.79
C PRO A 17 10.68 2.04 -3.91
N VAL A 18 9.54 2.72 -3.99
CA VAL A 18 9.26 3.76 -5.00
C VAL A 18 10.13 5.00 -4.74
N PHE A 19 10.22 5.44 -3.49
CA PHE A 19 11.03 6.60 -3.11
C PHE A 19 12.52 6.40 -3.43
N ILE A 20 13.07 5.23 -3.15
CA ILE A 20 14.49 4.92 -3.44
C ILE A 20 14.77 5.11 -4.93
N ILE A 21 13.96 4.52 -5.81
CA ILE A 21 14.19 4.56 -7.25
C ILE A 21 14.06 5.99 -7.79
N VAL A 22 13.04 6.74 -7.36
CA VAL A 22 12.88 8.13 -7.80
C VAL A 22 14.01 9.02 -7.27
N PHE A 23 14.46 8.80 -6.04
CA PHE A 23 15.56 9.58 -5.45
C PHE A 23 16.89 9.30 -6.18
N ILE A 24 17.21 8.03 -6.43
CA ILE A 24 18.40 7.64 -7.19
C ILE A 24 18.35 8.21 -8.61
N ASN A 25 17.20 8.12 -9.29
CA ASN A 25 17.05 8.66 -10.63
C ASN A 25 17.21 10.19 -10.69
N LYS A 26 16.67 10.92 -9.71
CA LYS A 26 16.71 12.39 -9.69
C LYS A 26 18.04 12.97 -9.22
N PHE A 27 18.71 12.32 -8.26
CA PHE A 27 19.89 12.88 -7.59
C PHE A 27 21.18 12.07 -7.83
N GLY A 28 21.09 10.88 -8.41
CA GLY A 28 22.21 9.97 -8.62
C GLY A 28 22.57 9.16 -7.37
N ILE A 29 23.30 8.07 -7.58
CA ILE A 29 23.64 7.11 -6.51
C ILE A 29 24.51 7.73 -5.42
N LYS A 30 25.48 8.58 -5.77
CA LYS A 30 26.40 9.22 -4.82
C LYS A 30 25.66 10.08 -3.79
N LYS A 31 24.76 10.97 -4.26
CA LYS A 31 23.94 11.81 -3.38
C LYS A 31 22.94 10.97 -2.56
N SER A 32 22.45 9.87 -3.13
CA SER A 32 21.56 8.93 -2.43
C SER A 32 22.25 8.26 -1.24
N ILE A 33 23.49 7.81 -1.40
CA ILE A 33 24.28 7.21 -0.33
C ILE A 33 24.56 8.25 0.78
N ILE A 34 24.99 9.46 0.41
CA ILE A 34 25.21 10.54 1.40
C ILE A 34 23.93 10.83 2.19
N ASN A 35 22.80 10.94 1.50
CA ASN A 35 21.52 11.18 2.16
C ASN A 35 21.08 10.01 3.04
N LEU A 36 21.41 8.76 2.68
CA LEU A 36 21.18 7.60 3.53
C LEU A 36 21.91 7.76 4.87
N PHE A 37 23.19 8.17 4.87
CA PHE A 37 23.92 8.44 6.11
C PHE A 37 23.28 9.56 6.94
N ILE A 38 22.91 10.68 6.31
CA ILE A 38 22.27 11.81 7.03
C ILE A 38 20.95 11.35 7.67
N THR A 39 20.11 10.65 6.90
CA THR A 39 18.84 10.15 7.41
C THR A 39 19.01 9.09 8.50
N ASN A 40 20.09 8.32 8.47
CA ASN A 40 20.45 7.37 9.52
C ASN A 40 20.80 8.07 10.83
N ILE A 41 21.59 9.14 10.77
CA ILE A 41 21.92 9.97 11.93
C ILE A 41 20.65 10.55 12.55
N ILE A 42 19.77 11.15 11.73
CA ILE A 42 18.48 11.69 12.19
C ILE A 42 17.63 10.61 12.87
N PHE A 43 17.57 9.41 12.28
CA PHE A 43 16.85 8.27 12.86
C PHE A 43 17.42 7.90 14.23
N CYS A 44 18.74 7.75 14.37
CA CYS A 44 19.39 7.41 15.64
C CYS A 44 19.19 8.51 16.70
N LEU A 45 19.34 9.79 16.33
CA LEU A 45 19.14 10.93 17.24
C LEU A 45 17.71 10.99 17.78
N PHE A 46 16.71 10.63 16.98
CA PHE A 46 15.31 10.61 17.44
C PHE A 46 15.07 9.59 18.56
N PHE A 47 15.84 8.50 18.59
CA PHE A 47 15.75 7.46 19.61
C PHE A 47 16.64 7.71 20.82
N LEU A 48 17.67 8.56 20.69
CA LEU A 48 18.64 8.85 21.74
C LEU A 48 18.01 9.17 23.11
N PRO A 49 16.93 9.99 23.23
CA PRO A 49 16.33 10.25 24.54
C PRO A 49 15.63 9.03 25.18
N PHE A 50 15.42 7.95 24.43
CA PHE A 50 14.68 6.77 24.89
C PHE A 50 15.53 5.49 24.95
N THR A 51 16.56 5.37 24.10
CA THR A 51 17.36 4.14 23.97
C THR A 51 18.66 4.36 23.19
N PHE A 52 19.70 3.63 23.58
CA PHE A 52 20.95 3.51 22.80
C PHE A 52 20.90 2.41 21.72
N SER A 53 19.79 1.68 21.62
CA SER A 53 19.58 0.60 20.63
C SER A 53 18.42 0.94 19.69
N PRO A 54 18.55 1.97 18.83
CA PRO A 54 17.46 2.51 18.03
C PRO A 54 16.79 1.45 17.15
N TYR A 55 17.57 0.65 16.43
CA TYR A 55 17.05 -0.37 15.51
C TYR A 55 16.30 -1.49 16.23
N LYS A 56 16.86 -2.02 17.32
CA LYS A 56 16.22 -3.08 18.10
C LYS A 56 14.89 -2.59 18.67
N THR A 57 14.88 -1.36 19.18
CA THR A 57 13.65 -0.73 19.68
C THR A 57 12.64 -0.52 18.57
N TYR A 58 13.04 0.02 17.42
CA TYR A 58 12.15 0.22 16.28
C TYR A 58 11.56 -1.10 15.77
N LEU A 59 12.38 -2.12 15.53
CA LEU A 59 11.92 -3.40 14.99
C LEU A 59 11.01 -4.15 15.99
N ASN A 60 11.45 -4.28 17.24
CA ASN A 60 10.79 -5.17 18.19
C ASN A 60 9.64 -4.50 18.94
N LYS A 61 9.67 -3.19 19.12
CA LYS A 61 8.63 -2.47 19.88
C LYS A 61 7.70 -1.66 19.00
N ILE A 62 8.20 -1.06 17.93
CA ILE A 62 7.39 -0.16 17.09
C ILE A 62 6.80 -0.92 15.91
N LEU A 63 7.63 -1.60 15.12
CA LEU A 63 7.21 -2.29 13.91
C LEU A 63 6.47 -3.60 14.23
N ALA A 64 6.95 -4.39 15.19
CA ALA A 64 6.30 -5.65 15.57
C ALA A 64 4.94 -5.45 16.27
N ALA A 65 4.76 -4.32 16.96
CA ALA A 65 3.49 -3.98 17.63
C ALA A 65 2.44 -3.39 16.68
N GLN A 66 2.72 -3.32 15.37
CA GLN A 66 1.76 -2.78 14.40
C GLN A 66 0.60 -3.76 14.20
N SER A 67 -0.60 -3.28 14.56
CA SER A 67 -1.90 -3.91 14.27
C SER A 67 -2.13 -5.27 14.94
N LEU A 68 -3.39 -5.68 14.96
CA LEU A 68 -3.79 -6.99 15.47
C LEU A 68 -3.25 -8.09 14.54
N PRO A 69 -2.84 -9.25 15.10
CA PRO A 69 -2.12 -10.28 14.36
C PRO A 69 -3.05 -11.18 13.52
N TYR A 70 -4.10 -10.63 12.92
CA TYR A 70 -5.06 -11.37 12.10
C TYR A 70 -4.84 -11.16 10.61
N VAL A 71 -5.33 -12.11 9.81
CA VAL A 71 -5.26 -12.09 8.35
C VAL A 71 -5.86 -10.80 7.78
N THR A 72 -7.03 -10.40 8.27
CA THR A 72 -7.64 -9.08 8.00
C THR A 72 -8.27 -8.54 9.29
N ASN A 73 -8.16 -7.23 9.52
CA ASN A 73 -8.69 -6.53 10.68
C ASN A 73 -9.86 -5.62 10.26
N GLY A 74 -10.87 -6.21 9.64
CA GLY A 74 -12.04 -5.48 9.15
C GLY A 74 -11.85 -4.81 7.78
N ALA A 75 -10.71 -5.01 7.12
CA ALA A 75 -10.46 -4.45 5.79
C ALA A 75 -11.16 -5.27 4.70
N LEU A 76 -11.92 -4.59 3.82
CA LEU A 76 -12.48 -5.13 2.57
C LEU A 76 -11.39 -5.33 1.50
N ASN A 77 -10.47 -6.27 1.76
CA ASN A 77 -9.31 -6.58 0.92
C ASN A 77 -9.39 -8.00 0.33
N PHE A 78 -8.32 -8.44 -0.34
CA PHE A 78 -8.24 -9.77 -0.97
C PHE A 78 -8.47 -10.90 0.04
N TRP A 79 -7.94 -10.75 1.25
CA TRP A 79 -8.00 -11.81 2.27
C TRP A 79 -9.41 -12.11 2.77
N VAL A 80 -10.34 -11.16 2.67
CA VAL A 80 -11.77 -11.42 2.97
C VAL A 80 -12.33 -12.49 2.03
N LEU A 81 -11.90 -12.53 0.77
CA LEU A 81 -12.36 -13.54 -0.20
C LEU A 81 -11.93 -14.97 0.17
N ILE A 82 -10.86 -15.11 0.94
CA ILE A 82 -10.29 -16.39 1.34
C ILE A 82 -10.79 -16.79 2.74
N ALA A 83 -10.65 -15.89 3.71
CA ALA A 83 -10.85 -16.19 5.12
C ALA A 83 -12.12 -15.57 5.70
N GLY A 84 -12.83 -14.71 4.95
CA GLY A 84 -13.87 -13.85 5.49
C GLY A 84 -13.31 -12.95 6.59
N PHE A 85 -14.13 -12.67 7.61
CA PHE A 85 -13.71 -11.98 8.83
C PHE A 85 -13.44 -12.94 9.99
N ARG A 86 -13.07 -14.18 9.68
CA ARG A 86 -12.65 -15.13 10.71
C ARG A 86 -11.39 -14.58 11.37
N GLY A 87 -11.33 -14.55 12.70
CA GLY A 87 -10.19 -14.08 13.50
C GLY A 87 -8.96 -14.99 13.42
N ILE A 88 -8.57 -15.39 12.21
CA ILE A 88 -7.45 -16.27 11.91
C ILE A 88 -6.17 -15.45 12.05
N LYS A 89 -5.22 -15.94 12.84
CA LYS A 89 -3.92 -15.28 12.98
C LYS A 89 -3.16 -15.33 11.65
N ASP A 90 -2.47 -14.27 11.28
CA ASP A 90 -1.71 -14.19 10.01
C ASP A 90 -0.50 -15.15 9.97
N VAL A 91 -0.13 -15.68 11.13
CA VAL A 91 0.90 -16.70 11.33
C VAL A 91 0.38 -18.13 11.14
N ALA A 92 -0.94 -18.31 11.05
CA ALA A 92 -1.54 -19.63 10.89
C ALA A 92 -1.17 -20.23 9.51
N PRO A 93 -1.04 -21.56 9.41
CA PRO A 93 -0.83 -22.23 8.14
C PRO A 93 -1.91 -21.89 7.09
N PHE A 94 -1.47 -21.68 5.86
CA PHE A 94 -2.33 -21.61 4.68
C PHE A 94 -1.89 -22.71 3.69
N LEU A 95 -1.87 -22.41 2.39
CA LEU A 95 -1.48 -23.32 1.33
C LEU A 95 -0.05 -23.84 1.54
N LEU A 96 0.14 -25.16 1.39
CA LEU A 96 1.42 -25.85 1.60
C LEU A 96 2.04 -25.63 3.00
N ASN A 97 1.21 -25.40 4.03
CA ASN A 97 1.65 -25.10 5.39
C ASN A 97 2.48 -23.80 5.52
N ILE A 98 2.47 -22.94 4.50
CA ILE A 98 3.11 -21.62 4.52
C ILE A 98 2.13 -20.62 5.15
N PRO A 99 2.54 -19.82 6.16
CA PRO A 99 1.66 -18.81 6.75
C PRO A 99 1.11 -17.74 5.80
N TYR A 100 -0.13 -17.29 6.03
CA TYR A 100 -0.80 -16.22 5.25
C TYR A 100 0.09 -15.00 4.97
N ARG A 101 0.80 -14.53 6.00
CA ARG A 101 1.68 -13.35 5.89
C ARG A 101 2.74 -13.45 4.80
N TYR A 102 3.30 -14.65 4.57
CA TYR A 102 4.35 -14.81 3.57
C TYR A 102 3.81 -14.73 2.15
N PHE A 103 2.58 -15.20 1.90
CA PHE A 103 1.90 -14.97 0.62
C PHE A 103 1.66 -13.48 0.38
N GLY A 104 1.24 -12.74 1.42
CA GLY A 104 1.09 -11.29 1.31
C GLY A 104 2.41 -10.59 0.97
N TYR A 105 3.50 -10.94 1.67
CA TYR A 105 4.83 -10.41 1.37
C TYR A 105 5.30 -10.77 -0.03
N PHE A 106 5.07 -12.01 -0.47
CA PHE A 106 5.46 -12.47 -1.79
C PHE A 106 4.72 -11.72 -2.90
N ILE A 107 3.39 -11.64 -2.84
CA ILE A 107 2.56 -10.94 -3.83
C ILE A 107 2.94 -9.46 -3.91
N VAL A 108 3.01 -8.78 -2.76
CA VAL A 108 3.36 -7.35 -2.71
C VAL A 108 4.82 -7.12 -3.12
N GLY A 109 5.72 -8.05 -2.80
CA GLY A 109 7.11 -8.03 -3.25
C GLY A 109 7.22 -8.07 -4.76
N LEU A 110 6.54 -9.01 -5.42
CA LEU A 110 6.51 -9.12 -6.88
C LEU A 110 5.93 -7.86 -7.54
N ILE A 111 4.83 -7.32 -7.02
CA ILE A 111 4.24 -6.08 -7.53
C ILE A 111 5.24 -4.91 -7.39
N ASN A 112 5.90 -4.78 -6.24
CA ASN A 112 6.92 -3.73 -6.05
C ASN A 112 8.12 -3.89 -6.98
N ILE A 113 8.60 -5.12 -7.20
CA ILE A 113 9.65 -5.38 -8.20
C ILE A 113 9.19 -4.89 -9.57
N PHE A 114 7.96 -5.20 -9.97
CA PHE A 114 7.44 -4.78 -11.27
C PHE A 114 7.27 -3.26 -11.38
N ILE A 115 6.83 -2.59 -10.30
CA ILE A 115 6.80 -1.13 -10.21
C ILE A 115 8.21 -0.56 -10.38
N ILE A 116 9.20 -1.08 -9.66
CA ILE A 116 10.61 -0.65 -9.75
C ILE A 116 11.12 -0.79 -11.19
N LEU A 117 10.93 -1.97 -11.82
CA LEU A 117 11.37 -2.22 -13.19
C LEU A 117 10.72 -1.25 -14.18
N CYS A 118 9.46 -0.90 -13.98
CA CYS A 118 8.76 0.07 -14.82
C CYS A 118 9.25 1.50 -14.59
N LEU A 119 9.51 1.90 -13.34
CA LEU A 119 10.02 3.23 -13.00
C LEU A 119 11.45 3.46 -13.50
N ILE A 120 12.34 2.47 -13.37
CA ILE A 120 13.70 2.54 -13.92
C ILE A 120 13.67 2.79 -15.44
N LYS A 121 12.67 2.20 -16.12
CA LYS A 121 12.48 2.35 -17.57
C LYS A 121 11.63 3.56 -17.96
N SER A 122 11.05 4.27 -17.00
CA SER A 122 10.16 5.40 -17.28
C SER A 122 10.95 6.63 -17.69
N LYS A 123 10.60 7.20 -18.85
CA LYS A 123 11.09 8.51 -19.30
C LYS A 123 10.41 9.69 -18.59
N LYS A 124 9.31 9.43 -17.88
CA LYS A 124 8.46 10.43 -17.21
C LYS A 124 8.27 10.07 -15.75
N ILE A 125 9.38 9.74 -15.06
CA ILE A 125 9.36 9.22 -13.69
C ILE A 125 8.60 10.15 -12.72
N THR A 126 8.65 11.47 -12.93
CA THR A 126 7.94 12.47 -12.12
C THR A 126 6.43 12.47 -12.35
N GLU A 127 5.97 12.11 -13.56
CA GLU A 127 4.54 11.93 -13.84
C GLU A 127 4.04 10.59 -13.28
N ASP A 128 4.86 9.53 -13.42
CA ASP A 128 4.49 8.16 -13.03
C ASP A 128 4.61 7.92 -11.50
N PHE A 129 5.32 8.79 -10.78
CA PHE A 129 5.60 8.65 -9.35
C PHE A 129 4.35 8.47 -8.48
N PHE A 130 3.35 9.33 -8.62
CA PHE A 130 2.14 9.27 -7.80
C PHE A 130 1.30 8.03 -8.10
N MET A 131 1.23 7.61 -9.37
CA MET A 131 0.55 6.37 -9.74
C MET A 131 1.29 5.15 -9.19
N ALA A 132 2.62 5.15 -9.19
CA ALA A 132 3.41 4.08 -8.58
C ALA A 132 3.21 4.01 -7.05
N LEU A 133 3.15 5.15 -6.36
CA LEU A 133 2.82 5.19 -4.92
C LEU A 133 1.40 4.70 -4.64
N PHE A 134 0.43 5.06 -5.49
CA PHE A 134 -0.93 4.52 -5.44
C PHE A 134 -0.92 2.99 -5.58
N ILE A 135 -0.29 2.44 -6.63
CA ILE A 135 -0.27 0.99 -6.85
C ILE A 135 0.46 0.28 -5.70
N ALA A 136 1.59 0.80 -5.23
CA ALA A 136 2.34 0.19 -4.13
C ALA A 136 1.52 0.12 -2.83
N SER A 137 0.84 1.22 -2.47
CA SER A 137 0.00 1.26 -1.26
C SER A 137 -1.31 0.52 -1.43
N PHE A 138 -1.89 0.49 -2.63
CA PHE A 138 -3.12 -0.26 -2.88
C PHE A 138 -2.84 -1.76 -2.88
N ALA A 139 -1.71 -2.19 -3.45
CA ALA A 139 -1.22 -3.57 -3.33
C ALA A 139 -0.98 -3.95 -1.87
N ALA A 140 -0.36 -3.06 -1.08
CA ALA A 140 -0.16 -3.29 0.34
C ALA A 140 -1.51 -3.50 1.06
N PHE A 141 -2.46 -2.57 0.89
CA PHE A 141 -3.81 -2.67 1.48
C PHE A 141 -4.53 -3.96 1.08
N LEU A 142 -4.44 -4.34 -0.19
CA LEU A 142 -5.13 -5.50 -0.72
C LEU A 142 -4.54 -6.82 -0.24
N PHE A 143 -3.21 -6.96 -0.28
CA PHE A 143 -2.56 -8.26 -0.21
C PHE A 143 -1.68 -8.46 1.03
N LEU A 144 -1.30 -7.43 1.79
CA LEU A 144 -0.68 -7.68 3.11
C LEU A 144 -1.73 -8.14 4.13
N THR A 145 -1.28 -8.94 5.08
CA THR A 145 -2.07 -9.29 6.27
C THR A 145 -2.01 -8.16 7.31
N LYS A 146 -2.78 -8.31 8.39
CA LYS A 146 -2.89 -7.30 9.47
C LYS A 146 -3.39 -5.93 8.99
N MET A 147 -4.15 -5.90 7.90
CA MET A 147 -4.67 -4.65 7.37
C MET A 147 -6.00 -4.27 8.04
N HIS A 148 -6.06 -3.04 8.55
CA HIS A 148 -7.29 -2.39 9.05
C HIS A 148 -8.04 -1.67 7.92
N GLU A 149 -9.33 -1.46 8.13
CA GLU A 149 -10.22 -0.72 7.24
C GLU A 149 -9.68 0.67 6.87
N ARG A 150 -9.09 1.38 7.83
CA ARG A 150 -8.52 2.73 7.64
C ARG A 150 -7.30 2.77 6.72
N TYR A 151 -6.66 1.63 6.43
CA TYR A 151 -5.52 1.60 5.51
C TYR A 151 -5.94 1.75 4.05
N SER A 152 -7.24 1.63 3.74
CA SER A 152 -7.78 1.98 2.42
C SER A 152 -7.58 3.46 2.05
N LEU A 153 -7.35 4.34 3.04
CA LEU A 153 -7.05 5.76 2.82
C LEU A 153 -5.63 6.00 2.26
N LEU A 154 -4.69 5.09 2.52
CA LEU A 154 -3.29 5.25 2.07
C LEU A 154 -3.17 5.41 0.55
N PRO A 155 -3.76 4.53 -0.29
CA PRO A 155 -3.72 4.71 -1.74
C PRO A 155 -4.50 5.93 -2.22
N LEU A 156 -5.60 6.30 -1.55
CA LEU A 156 -6.47 7.39 -2.01
C LEU A 156 -5.76 8.74 -2.11
N VAL A 157 -4.85 9.05 -1.18
CA VAL A 157 -4.09 10.31 -1.21
C VAL A 157 -3.29 10.46 -2.50
N PHE A 158 -2.64 9.38 -2.95
CA PHE A 158 -1.82 9.42 -4.16
C PHE A 158 -2.68 9.41 -5.43
N LEU A 159 -3.81 8.69 -5.42
CA LEU A 159 -4.75 8.71 -6.53
C LEU A 159 -5.39 10.09 -6.70
N LEU A 160 -5.71 10.78 -5.61
CA LEU A 160 -6.21 12.16 -5.64
C LEU A 160 -5.21 13.09 -6.34
N VAL A 161 -3.95 13.09 -5.87
CA VAL A 161 -2.90 13.93 -6.47
C VAL A 161 -2.67 13.58 -7.94
N TYR A 162 -2.71 12.30 -8.28
CA TYR A 162 -2.59 11.86 -9.67
C TYR A 162 -3.77 12.29 -10.54
N SER A 163 -4.99 12.31 -9.98
CA SER A 163 -6.21 12.72 -10.70
C SER A 163 -6.21 14.18 -11.12
N PHE A 164 -5.57 15.08 -10.34
CA PHE A 164 -5.38 16.47 -10.75
C PHE A 164 -4.53 16.62 -12.01
N LYS A 165 -3.56 15.72 -12.21
CA LYS A 165 -2.74 15.70 -13.44
C LYS A 165 -3.42 14.99 -14.60
N LYS A 166 -4.29 14.02 -14.29
CA LYS A 166 -4.95 13.13 -15.26
C LYS A 166 -6.42 12.97 -14.87
N THR A 167 -7.26 13.89 -15.31
CA THR A 167 -8.69 13.98 -14.95
C THR A 167 -9.49 12.70 -15.20
N LYS A 168 -9.05 11.85 -16.15
CA LYS A 168 -9.61 10.51 -16.37
C LYS A 168 -9.57 9.59 -15.14
N PHE A 169 -8.74 9.89 -14.13
CA PHE A 169 -8.66 9.12 -12.88
C PHE A 169 -9.56 9.66 -11.75
N THR A 170 -10.23 10.79 -11.94
CA THR A 170 -11.14 11.36 -10.93
C THR A 170 -12.31 10.42 -10.64
N GLY A 171 -12.87 9.75 -11.66
CA GLY A 171 -13.92 8.74 -11.45
C GLY A 171 -13.45 7.58 -10.58
N TRP A 172 -12.23 7.08 -10.80
CA TRP A 172 -11.63 6.03 -9.98
C TRP A 172 -11.37 6.47 -8.53
N PHE A 173 -10.95 7.72 -8.35
CA PHE A 173 -10.82 8.32 -7.02
C PHE A 173 -12.17 8.33 -6.30
N ILE A 174 -13.24 8.83 -6.94
CA ILE A 174 -14.58 8.88 -6.34
C ILE A 174 -15.06 7.47 -5.96
N ILE A 175 -14.92 6.49 -6.87
CA ILE A 175 -15.33 5.10 -6.60
C ILE A 175 -14.57 4.52 -5.40
N LEU A 176 -13.24 4.63 -5.37
CA LEU A 176 -12.45 4.11 -4.26
C LEU A 176 -12.68 4.88 -2.95
N SER A 177 -13.00 6.18 -3.02
CA SER A 177 -13.41 6.97 -1.86
C SER A 177 -14.71 6.46 -1.26
N ILE A 178 -15.71 6.16 -2.09
CA ILE A 178 -16.98 5.55 -1.65
C ILE A 178 -16.71 4.18 -1.04
N VAL A 179 -15.90 3.34 -1.68
CA VAL A 179 -15.54 2.02 -1.13
C VAL A 179 -14.78 2.13 0.19
N SER A 180 -13.85 3.08 0.31
CA SER A 180 -13.12 3.32 1.56
C SER A 180 -14.04 3.82 2.67
N PHE A 181 -14.99 4.71 2.34
CA PHE A 181 -16.03 5.15 3.27
C PHE A 181 -16.88 3.99 3.75
N ILE A 182 -17.38 3.14 2.84
CA ILE A 182 -18.14 1.92 3.16
C ILE A 182 -17.33 1.01 4.09
N ASN A 183 -16.05 0.78 3.77
CA ASN A 183 -15.15 -0.05 4.56
C ASN A 183 -15.00 0.50 5.99
N HIS A 184 -14.89 1.82 6.15
CA HIS A 184 -14.77 2.46 7.45
C HIS A 184 -16.09 2.44 8.23
N TYR A 185 -17.17 2.88 7.61
CA TYR A 185 -18.50 2.94 8.22
C TYR A 185 -18.99 1.55 8.66
N ARG A 186 -18.73 0.50 7.88
CA ARG A 186 -19.03 -0.90 8.28
C ARG A 186 -18.43 -1.28 9.64
N ASN A 187 -17.21 -0.84 9.94
CA ASN A 187 -16.54 -1.18 11.19
C ASN A 187 -16.83 -0.17 12.32
N TRP A 188 -17.35 1.01 11.97
CA TRP A 188 -17.63 2.12 12.88
C TRP A 188 -19.00 2.73 12.57
N VAL A 189 -20.05 1.93 12.78
CA VAL A 189 -21.41 2.26 12.36
C VAL A 189 -22.02 3.34 13.27
N VAL A 190 -21.84 4.60 12.91
CA VAL A 190 -22.45 5.75 13.59
C VAL A 190 -22.85 6.82 12.55
N PRO A 191 -24.13 7.25 12.49
CA PRO A 191 -25.30 6.69 13.20
C PRO A 191 -25.67 5.31 12.67
N ARG A 192 -26.34 4.49 13.48
CA ARG A 192 -26.78 3.16 13.08
C ARG A 192 -28.11 3.22 12.34
N ILE A 193 -28.13 2.72 11.11
CA ILE A 193 -29.31 2.64 10.25
C ILE A 193 -29.52 1.16 9.91
N GLU A 194 -30.40 0.47 10.64
CA GLU A 194 -30.46 -0.99 10.64
C GLU A 194 -30.54 -1.66 9.26
N PRO A 195 -31.38 -1.21 8.30
CA PRO A 195 -31.42 -1.82 6.97
C PRO A 195 -30.07 -1.76 6.25
N VAL A 196 -29.37 -0.62 6.39
CA VAL A 196 -28.04 -0.41 5.79
C VAL A 196 -27.01 -1.27 6.50
N THR A 197 -27.00 -1.24 7.83
CA THR A 197 -26.04 -2.00 8.64
C THR A 197 -26.13 -3.50 8.38
N LYS A 198 -27.33 -4.07 8.28
CA LYS A 198 -27.52 -5.50 7.96
C LYS A 198 -26.90 -5.89 6.62
N ILE A 199 -27.03 -5.03 5.60
CA ILE A 199 -26.41 -5.25 4.28
C ILE A 199 -24.88 -5.17 4.40
N LEU A 200 -24.35 -4.13 5.04
CA LEU A 200 -22.91 -3.89 5.15
C LEU A 200 -22.18 -4.95 5.99
N GLU A 201 -22.83 -5.49 7.02
CA GLU A 201 -22.29 -6.56 7.86
C GLU A 201 -22.35 -7.93 7.18
N SER A 202 -23.17 -8.08 6.14
CA SER A 202 -23.31 -9.35 5.42
C SER A 202 -22.02 -9.74 4.70
N LEU A 203 -21.70 -11.04 4.76
CA LEU A 203 -20.52 -11.60 4.10
C LEU A 203 -20.57 -11.50 2.57
N PRO A 204 -21.72 -11.71 1.88
CA PRO A 204 -21.82 -11.54 0.43
C PRO A 204 -21.48 -10.11 -0.01
N PHE A 205 -21.96 -9.10 0.73
CA PHE A 205 -21.62 -7.71 0.44
C PHE A 205 -20.11 -7.47 0.54
N ALA A 206 -19.49 -7.96 1.62
CA ALA A 206 -18.06 -7.83 1.80
C ALA A 206 -17.26 -8.50 0.67
N TYR A 207 -17.71 -9.67 0.19
CA TYR A 207 -17.09 -10.35 -0.95
C TYR A 207 -17.20 -9.55 -2.23
N ILE A 208 -18.37 -9.00 -2.54
CA ILE A 208 -18.59 -8.17 -3.72
C ILE A 208 -17.64 -6.97 -3.70
N VAL A 209 -17.58 -6.24 -2.58
CA VAL A 209 -16.70 -5.05 -2.47
C VAL A 209 -15.22 -5.42 -2.56
N SER A 210 -14.80 -6.53 -1.93
CA SER A 210 -13.43 -7.02 -2.04
C SER A 210 -13.06 -7.43 -3.48
N VAL A 211 -13.97 -8.08 -4.21
CA VAL A 211 -13.79 -8.40 -5.64
C VAL A 211 -13.65 -7.11 -6.46
N ILE A 212 -14.51 -6.12 -6.22
CA ILE A 212 -14.42 -4.80 -6.89
C ILE A 212 -13.06 -4.15 -6.63
N ASN A 213 -12.58 -4.13 -5.38
CA ASN A 213 -11.27 -3.56 -5.06
C ASN A 213 -10.12 -4.26 -5.79
N VAL A 214 -10.13 -5.60 -5.83
CA VAL A 214 -9.13 -6.38 -6.56
C VAL A 214 -9.21 -6.11 -8.06
N PHE A 215 -10.41 -6.06 -8.64
CA PHE A 215 -10.61 -5.75 -10.05
C PHE A 215 -10.08 -4.35 -10.41
N ILE A 216 -10.43 -3.33 -9.64
CA ILE A 216 -9.95 -1.96 -9.84
C ILE A 216 -8.42 -1.91 -9.78
N PHE A 217 -7.82 -2.60 -8.80
CA PHE A 217 -6.38 -2.70 -8.71
C PHE A 217 -5.75 -3.31 -9.96
N LEU A 218 -6.26 -4.45 -10.43
CA LEU A 218 -5.75 -5.13 -11.63
C LEU A 218 -5.89 -4.26 -12.87
N TYR A 219 -7.05 -3.60 -13.05
CA TYR A 219 -7.29 -2.71 -14.18
C TYR A 219 -6.33 -1.51 -14.19
N LEU A 220 -6.22 -0.79 -13.06
CA LEU A 220 -5.41 0.41 -12.96
C LEU A 220 -3.90 0.11 -13.03
N SER A 221 -3.46 -0.96 -12.36
CA SER A 221 -2.06 -1.41 -12.44
C SER A 221 -1.72 -1.90 -13.84
N GLY A 222 -2.57 -2.70 -14.47
CA GLY A 222 -2.40 -3.15 -15.86
C GLY A 222 -2.30 -1.97 -16.84
N SER A 223 -3.21 -1.00 -16.73
CA SER A 223 -3.19 0.23 -17.55
C SER A 223 -1.88 1.01 -17.36
N PHE A 224 -1.42 1.17 -16.11
CA PHE A 224 -0.16 1.84 -15.80
C PHE A 224 1.04 1.12 -16.44
N PHE A 225 1.17 -0.19 -16.24
CA PHE A 225 2.29 -0.96 -16.76
C PHE A 225 2.32 -1.00 -18.29
N LEU A 226 1.16 -1.22 -18.94
CA LEU A 226 1.04 -1.17 -20.39
C LEU A 226 1.36 0.21 -20.97
N SER A 227 0.99 1.30 -20.27
CA SER A 227 1.32 2.66 -20.71
C SER A 227 2.83 2.94 -20.69
N ILE A 228 3.58 2.36 -19.75
CA ILE A 228 5.04 2.49 -19.70
C ILE A 228 5.68 1.66 -20.83
N LEU A 229 5.22 0.42 -21.02
CA LEU A 229 5.75 -0.47 -22.06
C LEU A 229 5.46 0.03 -23.48
N SER A 230 4.28 0.59 -23.74
CA SER A 230 3.90 1.15 -25.05
C SER A 230 4.71 2.40 -25.40
N ARG A 231 4.91 3.31 -24.44
CA ARG A 231 5.78 4.51 -24.61
C ARG A 231 7.21 4.14 -25.03
N ARG A 232 7.69 2.95 -24.69
CA ARG A 232 9.00 2.44 -25.13
C ARG A 232 9.00 2.04 -26.61
N ARG A 233 8.01 1.23 -27.04
CA ARG A 233 7.96 0.70 -28.42
C ARG A 233 7.90 1.80 -29.48
N ALA A 234 7.12 2.85 -29.22
CA ALA A 234 6.99 3.99 -30.13
C ALA A 234 8.30 4.77 -30.37
N LEU A 235 9.33 4.56 -29.54
CA LEU A 235 10.61 5.25 -29.62
C LEU A 235 11.74 4.38 -30.19
N THR A 236 11.53 3.08 -30.34
CA THR A 236 12.48 2.18 -31.03
C THR A 236 12.16 2.02 -32.51
N THR A 237 10.99 2.49 -32.95
CA THR A 237 10.52 2.46 -34.34
C THR A 237 10.70 3.80 -35.07
N LYS A 238 11.41 4.75 -34.45
CA LYS A 238 11.85 6.02 -35.04
C LYS A 238 13.37 6.00 -35.09
#